data_AF-A0A5E4SPS4-F1
#
_entry.id   AF-A0A5E4SPS4-F1
#
_cell.length_a   1.000
_cell.length_b   1.000
_cell.length_c   1.000
_cell.angle_alpha   90.00
_cell.angle_beta   90.00
_cell.angle_gamma   90.00
#
_symmetry.space_group_name_H-M   'P 1'
#
loop_
_entity.id
_entity.type
_entity.pdbx_description
1 polymer ?
#
loop_
_entity_poly.entity_id
_entity_poly.type
_entity_poly.pdbx_seq_one_letter_code
_entity_poly.pdbx_strand_id
1 'polypeptide(L)' 'MPLGNCANVTRSLSDKLDRPLTALESAHVHAHLLMCAGCRAYAAQITTLRAISRRVAGYADVAATSLDN' A
#
# COMPACT_ATOMS: atom_id res chain seq x y z
N MET A 1 -1.10 -25.55 7.04
CA MET A 1 -1.28 -24.39 6.13
C MET A 1 -0.24 -23.36 6.51
N PRO A 2 0.90 -23.28 5.80
CA PRO A 2 2.02 -22.48 6.28
C PRO A 2 1.76 -20.99 5.99
N LEU A 3 1.78 -20.18 7.05
CA LEU A 3 2.05 -18.74 7.05
C LEU A 3 1.01 -17.79 6.40
N GLY A 4 -0.22 -17.86 6.90
CA GLY A 4 -1.19 -16.77 6.77
C GLY A 4 -1.94 -16.75 5.44
N ASN A 5 -3.26 -16.65 5.54
CA ASN A 5 -4.14 -16.37 4.41
C ASN A 5 -3.65 -15.09 3.70
N CYS A 6 -3.56 -15.11 2.37
CA CYS A 6 -3.26 -13.93 1.54
C CYS A 6 -4.03 -12.67 1.98
N ALA A 7 -5.28 -12.83 2.44
CA ALA A 7 -6.12 -11.76 2.99
C ALA A 7 -5.54 -11.09 4.25
N ASN A 8 -4.85 -11.84 5.11
CA ASN A 8 -4.22 -11.27 6.30
C ASN A 8 -2.99 -10.43 5.89
N VAL A 9 -2.24 -10.89 4.88
CA VAL A 9 -1.06 -10.20 4.37
C VAL A 9 -1.44 -8.95 3.58
N THR A 10 -2.47 -9.02 2.73
CA THR A 10 -2.99 -7.83 2.05
C THR A 10 -3.56 -6.82 3.04
N ARG A 11 -4.19 -7.27 4.13
CA ARG A 11 -4.65 -6.38 5.20
C ARG A 11 -3.50 -5.71 5.94
N SER A 12 -2.47 -6.45 6.35
CA SER A 12 -1.26 -5.84 6.93
C SER A 12 -0.59 -4.87 5.95
N LEU A 13 -0.63 -5.17 4.64
CA LEU A 13 -0.08 -4.27 3.61
C LEU A 13 -0.86 -2.95 3.52
N SER A 14 -2.19 -3.00 3.64
CA SER A 14 -3.04 -1.81 3.77
C SER A 14 -2.74 -1.05 5.07
N ASP A 15 -2.57 -1.77 6.19
CA ASP A 15 -2.20 -1.14 7.47
C ASP A 15 -0.83 -0.44 7.37
N LYS A 16 0.14 -0.95 6.58
CA LYS A 16 1.44 -0.27 6.32
C LYS A 16 1.27 1.09 5.65
N LEU A 17 0.22 1.21 4.85
CA LEU A 17 -0.03 2.40 4.05
C LEU A 17 -0.66 3.51 4.90
N ASP A 18 -1.42 3.17 5.94
CA ASP A 18 -2.01 4.14 6.86
C ASP A 18 -1.18 4.37 8.13
N ARG A 19 -0.40 3.37 8.57
CA ARG A 19 0.46 3.46 9.75
C ARG A 19 1.83 2.81 9.46
N PRO A 20 2.96 3.40 9.88
CA PRO A 20 4.25 2.72 9.73
C PRO A 20 4.23 1.41 10.52
N LEU A 21 4.30 0.28 9.82
CA LEU A 21 4.42 -1.03 10.46
C LEU A 21 5.75 -1.13 11.20
N THR A 22 5.75 -1.88 12.29
CA THR A 22 6.99 -2.22 13.00
C THR A 22 7.91 -3.07 12.11
N ALA A 23 9.23 -3.02 12.36
CA ALA A 23 10.22 -3.74 11.55
C ALA A 23 9.95 -5.26 11.49
N LEU A 24 9.37 -5.82 12.55
CA LEU A 24 9.03 -7.23 12.66
C LEU A 24 7.88 -7.63 11.71
N GLU A 25 6.82 -6.83 11.65
CA GLU A 25 5.68 -7.07 10.76
C GLU A 25 6.08 -6.90 9.29
N SER A 26 6.99 -5.96 9.00
CA SER A 26 7.57 -5.80 7.66
C SER A 26 8.30 -7.05 7.18
N ALA A 27 9.08 -7.70 8.05
CA ALA A 27 9.82 -8.92 7.72
C ALA A 27 8.87 -10.09 7.42
N HIS A 28 7.80 -10.25 8.22
CA HIS A 28 6.81 -11.30 8.01
C HIS A 28 6.05 -11.15 6.68
N VAL A 29 5.64 -9.92 6.34
CA VAL A 29 5.01 -9.61 5.06
C VAL A 29 5.97 -9.86 3.90
N HIS A 30 7.25 -9.49 4.03
CA HIS A 30 8.27 -9.75 3.00
C HIS A 30 8.48 -11.25 2.74
N ALA A 31 8.55 -12.07 3.80
CA ALA A 31 8.68 -13.51 3.67
C ALA A 31 7.50 -14.12 2.89
N HIS A 32 6.27 -13.66 3.15
CA HIS A 32 5.10 -14.13 2.41
C HIS A 32 5.08 -13.63 0.96
N LEU A 33 5.51 -12.39 0.68
CA LEU A 33 5.62 -11.84 -0.68
C LEU A 33 6.63 -12.61 -1.56
N LEU A 34 7.69 -13.16 -0.96
CA LEU A 34 8.66 -14.02 -1.64
C LEU A 34 8.04 -15.38 -2.01
N MET A 35 7.15 -15.90 -1.17
CA MET A 35 6.47 -17.20 -1.37
C MET A 35 5.18 -17.08 -2.22
N CYS A 36 4.57 -15.89 -2.30
CA CYS A 36 3.30 -15.65 -2.96
C CYS A 36 3.40 -14.57 -4.03
N ALA A 37 3.41 -14.98 -5.30
CA ALA A 37 3.42 -14.08 -6.44
C ALA A 37 2.18 -13.17 -6.52
N GLY A 38 1.01 -13.64 -6.05
CA GLY A 38 -0.23 -12.86 -6.03
C GLY A 38 -0.14 -11.67 -5.08
N CYS A 39 0.33 -11.89 -3.85
CA CYS A 39 0.56 -10.81 -2.89
C CYS A 39 1.60 -9.80 -3.40
N ARG A 40 2.62 -10.27 -4.13
CA ARG A 40 3.64 -9.40 -4.74
C ARG A 40 3.07 -8.49 -5.83
N ALA A 41 2.22 -9.04 -6.70
CA ALA A 41 1.52 -8.26 -7.71
C ALA A 41 0.58 -7.21 -7.08
N TYR A 42 -0.16 -7.60 -6.04
CA TYR A 42 -1.02 -6.68 -5.29
C TYR A 42 -0.22 -5.53 -4.65
N ALA A 43 0.94 -5.82 -4.05
CA ALA A 43 1.79 -4.81 -3.46
C ALA A 43 2.31 -3.78 -4.48
N ALA A 44 2.62 -4.22 -5.70
CA ALA A 44 2.99 -3.33 -6.79
C ALA A 44 1.79 -2.47 -7.27
N GLN A 45 0.59 -3.06 -7.32
CA GLN A 45 -0.62 -2.33 -7.74
C GLN A 45 -0.98 -1.21 -6.75
N ILE A 46 -1.05 -1.52 -5.45
CA ILE A 46 -1.46 -0.54 -4.43
C ILE A 46 -0.45 0.61 -4.29
N THR A 47 0.85 0.33 -4.46
CA THR A 47 1.89 1.37 -4.46
C THR A 47 1.81 2.27 -5.69
N THR A 48 1.51 1.69 -6.85
CA THR A 48 1.26 2.45 -8.10
C THR A 48 0.03 3.34 -7.97
N LEU A 49 -1.10 2.78 -7.50
CA LEU A 49 -2.30 3.57 -7.22
C LEU A 49 -1.98 4.74 -6.27
N ARG A 50 -1.28 4.50 -5.18
CA ARG A 50 -0.95 5.56 -4.22
C ARG A 50 0.00 6.61 -4.79
N ALA A 51 0.93 6.22 -5.67
CA ALA A 51 1.79 7.17 -6.36
C ALA A 51 0.99 8.09 -7.28
N ILE A 52 -0.01 7.54 -7.99
CA ILE A 52 -0.95 8.32 -8.82
C ILE A 52 -1.82 9.20 -7.91
N SER A 53 -2.43 8.66 -6.85
CA SER A 53 -3.24 9.44 -5.91
C SER A 53 -2.48 10.58 -5.27
N ARG A 54 -1.20 10.40 -4.90
CA ARG A 54 -0.36 11.50 -4.40
C ARG A 54 -0.08 12.55 -5.46
N ARG A 55 0.17 12.14 -6.71
CA ARG A 55 0.34 13.09 -7.82
C ARG A 55 -0.95 13.89 -8.04
N VAL A 56 -2.10 13.23 -8.07
CA VAL A 56 -3.42 13.87 -8.23
C VAL A 56 -3.80 14.71 -7.02
N ALA A 57 -3.50 14.29 -5.79
CA ALA A 57 -3.72 15.10 -4.60
C ALA A 57 -2.82 16.35 -4.58
N GLY A 58 -1.60 16.25 -5.10
CA GLY A 58 -0.72 17.40 -5.40
C GLY A 58 -1.09 18.20 -6.67
N TYR A 59 -2.15 17.79 -7.38
CA TYR A 59 -2.88 18.66 -8.31
C TYR A 59 -4.17 19.21 -7.66
N ALA A 60 -4.71 18.53 -6.64
CA ALA A 60 -5.94 18.91 -5.96
C ALA A 60 -5.72 20.06 -4.97
N ASP A 61 -4.52 20.20 -4.40
CA ASP A 61 -4.11 21.41 -3.67
C ASP A 61 -4.03 22.63 -4.60
N VAL A 62 -3.53 22.48 -5.83
CA VAL A 62 -3.49 23.56 -6.83
C VAL A 62 -4.87 23.85 -7.44
N ALA A 63 -5.71 22.83 -7.63
CA ALA A 63 -7.06 22.99 -8.18
C ALA A 63 -8.09 23.47 -7.15
N ALA A 64 -7.91 23.17 -5.85
CA ALA A 64 -8.79 23.66 -4.79
C ALA A 64 -8.55 25.13 -4.41
N THR A 65 -7.41 25.72 -4.79
CA THR A 65 -7.09 27.16 -4.62
C THR A 65 -7.49 28.02 -5.83
N SER A 66 -8.16 27.46 -6.84
CA SER A 66 -8.56 28.19 -8.05
C SER A 66 -10.08 28.28 -8.25
N LEU A 67 -10.89 27.91 -7.25
CA LEU A 67 -12.35 28.09 -7.25
C LEU A 67 -12.83 29.16 -6.25
N ASP A 68 -11.91 30.01 -5.80
CA ASP A 68 -12.12 31.16 -4.94
C ASP A 68 -11.54 32.44 -5.58
N ASN A 69 -12.06 32.82 -6.77
CA ASN A 69 -12.12 34.21 -7.23
C ASN A 69 -13.24 34.39 -8.27
#